data_AF-A0A6J7J6M4-F1
#
_entry.id   AF-A0A6J7J6M4-F1
#
_cell.length_a   1.000
_cell.length_b   1.000
_cell.length_c   1.000
_cell.angle_alpha   90.00
_cell.angle_beta   90.00
_cell.angle_gamma   90.00
#
_symmetry.space_group_name_H-M   'P 1'
#
loop_
_entity.id
_entity.type
_entity.pdbx_description
1 polymer ?
#
loop_
_entity_poly.entity_id
_entity_poly.type
_entity_poly.pdbx_seq_one_letter_code
_entity_poly.pdbx_strand_id
1 'polypeptide(L)'
;MIRARPCYICKQRYTDVDSFYHQLCPECAALNRGKRNARTDLSGRRALLTGGRAKIGMYIALRLLRDGAHTTITTRFPNDAVRRFAAMDDSDQWLHRLRVVGIDLRDPAQVVALADSVAAEGPLDILINNAAQTVKRSPGSYSALADAEAEPLPAALTDGAGPERITFGKTSDAHPASLASSLPATAIGGQQVSATLSADDVASLAMVAGSVTAERIENGLAIDAGGLVPDLAETNSWIHTVEQVDPVELLEVQLCNSVAPFILVSRLRASMEASQARRKYVVNVSAMEGQFGRAYKGPGHPHTNMAKAALNMLTRTSAKEMVESGILMTAVDTGWITDERPHPTKMRLADEGFHAPLDLVDGAARVYDPIVQGELGIDLYGSFLKDYQPSPW
;
A
#
# COMPACT_ATOMS: atom_id res chain seq x y z
N MET A 1 -11.86 39.17 6.33
CA MET A 1 -13.06 38.34 6.56
C MET A 1 -12.62 36.88 6.53
N ILE A 2 -12.91 36.09 7.57
CA ILE A 2 -12.50 34.69 7.63
C ILE A 2 -13.37 33.90 6.65
N ARG A 3 -12.77 33.32 5.60
CA ARG A 3 -13.48 32.57 4.56
C ARG A 3 -13.71 31.13 5.01
N ALA A 4 -14.97 30.74 5.22
CA ALA A 4 -15.31 29.37 5.54
C ALA A 4 -14.96 28.41 4.39
N ARG A 5 -14.50 27.20 4.71
CA ARG A 5 -14.12 26.14 3.75
C ARG A 5 -14.84 24.83 4.09
N PRO A 6 -15.13 23.94 3.11
CA PRO A 6 -15.73 22.65 3.40
C PRO A 6 -14.72 21.67 4.01
N CYS A 7 -15.13 20.92 5.02
CA CYS A 7 -14.36 19.81 5.59
C CYS A 7 -14.19 18.68 4.55
N TYR A 8 -12.99 18.11 4.44
CA TYR A 8 -12.73 16.99 3.54
C TYR A 8 -13.58 15.75 3.86
N ILE A 9 -13.87 15.49 5.15
CA ILE A 9 -14.66 14.32 5.58
C ILE A 9 -16.16 14.64 5.55
N CYS A 10 -16.64 15.44 6.50
CA CYS A 10 -18.09 15.64 6.72
C CYS A 10 -18.73 16.68 5.80
N LYS A 11 -17.93 17.37 4.96
CA LYS A 11 -18.37 18.43 4.03
C LYS A 11 -18.95 19.70 4.69
N GLN A 12 -19.11 19.72 6.02
CA GLN A 12 -19.54 20.90 6.76
C GLN A 12 -18.56 22.05 6.58
N ARG A 13 -19.10 23.27 6.51
CA ARG A 13 -18.29 24.49 6.36
C ARG A 13 -17.77 24.92 7.73
N TYR A 14 -16.48 25.25 7.81
CA TYR A 14 -15.83 25.65 9.05
C TYR A 14 -14.82 26.78 8.79
N THR A 15 -14.48 27.53 9.85
CA THR A 15 -13.53 28.64 9.82
C THR A 15 -12.28 28.38 10.63
N ASP A 16 -12.37 27.54 11.66
CA ASP A 16 -11.29 27.23 12.59
C ASP A 16 -10.44 26.09 12.04
N VAL A 17 -9.22 26.42 11.61
CA VAL A 17 -8.32 25.48 10.93
C VAL A 17 -7.38 24.84 11.93
N ASP A 18 -7.34 23.52 11.94
CA ASP A 18 -6.39 22.75 12.73
C ASP A 18 -4.95 22.95 12.21
N SER A 19 -3.97 23.01 13.13
CA SER A 19 -2.56 23.25 12.76
C SER A 19 -1.93 22.11 11.98
N PHE A 20 -2.47 20.88 12.10
CA PHE A 20 -2.04 19.71 11.35
C PHE A 20 -3.03 19.39 10.22
N TYR A 21 -4.31 19.22 10.57
CA TYR A 21 -5.37 18.88 9.61
C TYR A 21 -6.02 20.11 8.98
N HIS A 22 -5.29 20.80 8.11
CA HIS A 22 -5.70 22.06 7.46
C HIS A 22 -6.96 21.97 6.56
N GLN A 23 -7.43 20.75 6.25
CA GLN A 23 -8.63 20.45 5.46
C GLN A 23 -9.75 19.75 6.25
N LEU A 24 -9.62 19.59 7.57
CA LEU A 24 -10.66 19.01 8.43
C LEU A 24 -11.23 20.05 9.39
N CYS A 25 -12.54 19.97 9.64
CA CYS A 25 -13.14 20.71 10.76
C CYS A 25 -12.61 20.17 12.11
N PRO A 26 -12.72 20.93 13.21
CA PRO A 26 -12.17 20.54 14.51
C PRO A 26 -12.60 19.14 15.00
N GLU A 27 -13.87 18.77 14.80
CA GLU A 27 -14.39 17.45 15.19
C GLU A 27 -13.76 16.31 14.38
N CYS A 28 -13.68 16.48 13.05
CA CYS A 28 -13.04 15.49 12.18
C CYS A 28 -11.53 15.37 12.45
N ALA A 29 -10.86 16.49 12.75
CA ALA A 29 -9.46 16.51 13.13
C ALA A 29 -9.23 15.75 14.46
N ALA A 30 -10.09 15.98 15.46
CA ALA A 30 -10.03 15.26 16.74
C ALA A 30 -10.24 13.75 16.57
N LEU A 31 -11.24 13.35 15.78
CA LEU A 31 -11.48 11.94 15.45
C LEU A 31 -10.25 11.30 14.78
N ASN A 32 -9.68 11.97 13.77
CA ASN A 32 -8.52 11.44 13.04
C ASN A 32 -7.28 11.34 13.93
N ARG A 33 -7.03 12.31 14.83
CA ARG A 33 -5.96 12.18 15.84
C ARG A 33 -6.15 10.96 16.74
N GLY A 34 -7.37 10.72 17.20
CA GLY A 34 -7.69 9.54 18.02
C GLY A 34 -7.40 8.24 17.27
N LYS A 35 -7.88 8.13 16.03
CA LYS A 35 -7.68 6.94 15.19
C LYS A 35 -6.21 6.75 14.77
N ARG A 36 -5.49 7.84 14.51
CA ARG A 36 -4.05 7.83 14.18
C ARG A 36 -3.23 7.10 15.24
N ASN A 37 -3.56 7.27 16.51
CA ASN A 37 -2.83 6.68 17.62
C ASN A 37 -3.51 5.42 18.19
N ALA A 38 -4.59 4.94 17.60
CA ALA A 38 -5.30 3.76 18.07
C ALA A 38 -4.44 2.50 17.90
N ARG A 39 -4.46 1.64 18.94
CA ARG A 39 -3.68 0.40 19.09
C ARG A 39 -4.56 -0.70 19.65
N THR A 40 -4.14 -1.94 19.51
CA THR A 40 -4.76 -3.09 20.17
C THR A 40 -3.71 -4.15 20.49
N ASP A 41 -3.95 -5.04 21.46
CA ASP A 41 -3.02 -6.16 21.70
C ASP A 41 -3.25 -7.27 20.67
N LEU A 42 -2.21 -7.56 19.89
CA LEU A 42 -2.15 -8.64 18.91
C LEU A 42 -1.08 -9.67 19.26
N SER A 43 -0.66 -9.74 20.53
CA SER A 43 0.29 -10.74 21.00
C SER A 43 -0.19 -12.15 20.66
N GLY A 44 0.68 -12.93 20.02
CA GLY A 44 0.37 -14.29 19.57
C GLY A 44 -0.47 -14.37 18.28
N ARG A 45 -0.87 -13.24 17.68
CA ARG A 45 -1.56 -13.23 16.39
C ARG A 45 -0.58 -13.37 15.23
N ARG A 46 -1.01 -14.03 14.15
CA ARG A 46 -0.28 -14.11 12.88
C ARG A 46 -0.97 -13.29 11.80
N ALA A 47 -0.21 -12.43 11.13
CA ALA A 47 -0.70 -11.52 10.11
C ALA A 47 0.04 -11.70 8.77
N LEU A 48 -0.69 -11.71 7.67
CA LEU A 48 -0.18 -11.58 6.31
C LEU A 48 -0.59 -10.21 5.75
N LEU A 49 0.39 -9.39 5.36
CA LEU A 49 0.18 -8.07 4.77
C LEU A 49 0.83 -8.02 3.39
N THR A 50 0.03 -7.82 2.35
CA THR A 50 0.58 -7.66 1.00
C THR A 50 1.12 -6.25 0.78
N GLY A 51 2.30 -6.12 0.17
CA GLY A 51 2.89 -4.82 -0.16
C GLY A 51 3.33 -4.02 1.08
N GLY A 52 3.98 -4.67 2.06
CA GLY A 52 4.34 -4.07 3.34
C GLY A 52 5.66 -3.29 3.36
N ARG A 53 6.43 -3.26 2.27
CA ARG A 53 7.76 -2.62 2.22
C ARG A 53 7.75 -1.11 2.45
N ALA A 54 6.75 -0.41 1.90
CA ALA A 54 6.79 1.05 1.77
C ALA A 54 5.39 1.67 1.82
N LYS A 55 5.33 3.01 1.82
CA LYS A 55 4.09 3.80 1.85
C LYS A 55 3.14 3.30 2.96
N ILE A 56 1.83 3.25 2.71
CA ILE A 56 0.82 2.82 3.70
C ILE A 56 1.15 1.44 4.28
N GLY A 57 1.58 0.51 3.43
CA GLY A 57 1.90 -0.87 3.83
C GLY A 57 2.94 -0.93 4.94
N MET A 58 3.99 -0.11 4.87
CA MET A 58 5.00 -0.05 5.93
C MET A 58 4.41 0.42 7.26
N TYR A 59 3.56 1.46 7.25
CA TYR A 59 2.92 1.95 8.46
C TYR A 59 1.90 0.96 9.04
N ILE A 60 1.24 0.15 8.20
CA ILE A 60 0.39 -0.97 8.67
C ILE A 60 1.26 -2.06 9.31
N ALA A 61 2.36 -2.45 8.66
CA ALA A 61 3.30 -3.44 9.20
C ALA A 61 3.84 -3.03 10.57
N LEU A 62 4.29 -1.78 10.70
CA LEU A 62 4.76 -1.23 11.97
C LEU A 62 3.68 -1.27 13.06
N ARG A 63 2.40 -1.01 12.73
CA ARG A 63 1.31 -1.15 13.71
C ARG A 63 1.16 -2.59 14.17
N LEU A 64 1.06 -3.54 13.24
CA LEU A 64 0.94 -4.98 13.55
C LEU A 64 2.11 -5.46 14.44
N LEU A 65 3.33 -5.13 14.06
CA LEU A 65 4.56 -5.52 14.76
C LEU A 65 4.65 -4.90 16.15
N ARG A 66 4.34 -3.60 16.29
CA ARG A 66 4.35 -2.90 17.58
C ARG A 66 3.17 -3.29 18.48
N ASP A 67 2.12 -3.86 17.92
CA ASP A 67 0.96 -4.41 18.65
C ASP A 67 1.14 -5.89 19.03
N GLY A 68 2.24 -6.53 18.62
CA GLY A 68 2.59 -7.87 19.11
C GLY A 68 2.49 -9.01 18.09
N ALA A 69 1.97 -8.73 16.88
CA ALA A 69 1.72 -9.75 15.88
C ALA A 69 3.01 -10.27 15.23
N HIS A 70 3.04 -11.57 14.95
CA HIS A 70 3.96 -12.15 13.96
C HIS A 70 3.48 -11.77 12.57
N THR A 71 4.29 -11.01 11.83
CA THR A 71 3.86 -10.34 10.61
C THR A 71 4.70 -10.78 9.42
N THR A 72 4.05 -11.42 8.47
CA THR A 72 4.58 -11.70 7.14
C THR A 72 4.19 -10.56 6.20
N ILE A 73 5.18 -9.87 5.63
CA ILE A 73 4.95 -8.87 4.59
C ILE A 73 5.37 -9.40 3.22
N THR A 74 4.67 -8.96 2.17
CA THR A 74 5.10 -9.25 0.79
C THR A 74 5.65 -8.02 0.08
N THR A 75 6.59 -8.23 -0.82
CA THR A 75 7.18 -7.19 -1.66
C THR A 75 7.91 -7.78 -2.86
N ARG A 76 8.13 -6.98 -3.91
CA ARG A 76 9.05 -7.33 -5.02
C ARG A 76 10.52 -7.09 -4.68
N PHE A 77 10.78 -6.31 -3.63
CA PHE A 77 12.11 -5.85 -3.20
C PHE A 77 12.34 -6.23 -1.72
N PRO A 78 12.60 -7.51 -1.42
CA PRO A 78 12.77 -8.00 -0.05
C PRO A 78 14.01 -7.45 0.67
N ASN A 79 15.14 -7.24 0.00
CA ASN A 79 16.35 -6.69 0.61
C ASN A 79 16.10 -5.26 1.10
N ASP A 80 15.52 -4.41 0.25
CA ASP A 80 15.16 -3.04 0.64
C ASP A 80 14.16 -3.01 1.81
N ALA A 81 13.20 -3.94 1.85
CA ALA A 81 12.31 -4.04 3.01
C ALA A 81 13.09 -4.35 4.29
N VAL A 82 13.98 -5.34 4.28
CA VAL A 82 14.77 -5.69 5.47
C VAL A 82 15.62 -4.51 5.94
N ARG A 83 16.27 -3.79 5.03
CA ARG A 83 17.03 -2.57 5.38
C ARG A 83 16.15 -1.53 6.08
N ARG A 84 14.97 -1.23 5.52
CA ARG A 84 14.03 -0.24 6.09
C ARG A 84 13.56 -0.62 7.48
N PHE A 85 13.14 -1.87 7.68
CA PHE A 85 12.61 -2.30 8.98
C PHE A 85 13.71 -2.38 10.03
N ALA A 86 14.92 -2.85 9.67
CA ALA A 86 16.06 -2.91 10.59
C ALA A 86 16.58 -1.51 10.98
N ALA A 87 16.42 -0.50 10.11
CA ALA A 87 16.81 0.88 10.38
C ALA A 87 15.85 1.64 11.31
N MET A 88 14.73 1.03 11.73
CA MET A 88 13.83 1.67 12.70
C MET A 88 14.43 1.65 14.10
N ASP A 89 14.30 2.78 14.82
CA ASP A 89 14.86 2.98 16.15
C ASP A 89 14.41 1.92 17.18
N ASP A 90 13.19 1.38 17.01
CA ASP A 90 12.58 0.38 17.88
C ASP A 90 12.58 -1.02 17.28
N SER A 91 13.36 -1.27 16.22
CA SER A 91 13.35 -2.54 15.49
C SER A 91 13.75 -3.73 16.34
N ASP A 92 14.68 -3.56 17.28
CA ASP A 92 15.13 -4.60 18.23
C ASP A 92 13.96 -5.25 19.00
N GLN A 93 12.88 -4.51 19.24
CA GLN A 93 11.71 -4.98 19.98
C GLN A 93 10.80 -5.93 19.18
N TRP A 94 10.84 -5.90 17.85
CA TRP A 94 9.85 -6.62 17.03
C TRP A 94 10.39 -7.23 15.74
N LEU A 95 11.63 -6.94 15.33
CA LEU A 95 12.21 -7.41 14.06
C LEU A 95 12.23 -8.94 13.97
N HIS A 96 12.42 -9.63 15.10
CA HIS A 96 12.35 -11.09 15.21
C HIS A 96 10.97 -11.69 14.87
N ARG A 97 9.91 -10.87 14.86
CA ARG A 97 8.55 -11.27 14.46
C ARG A 97 8.20 -10.89 13.02
N LEU A 98 9.10 -10.19 12.34
CA LEU A 98 8.92 -9.84 10.94
C LEU A 98 9.44 -10.98 10.05
N ARG A 99 8.62 -11.35 9.07
CA ARG A 99 9.03 -12.16 7.93
C ARG A 99 8.80 -11.40 6.65
N VAL A 100 9.77 -11.45 5.74
CA VAL A 100 9.73 -10.75 4.45
C VAL A 100 9.68 -11.77 3.31
N VAL A 101 8.63 -11.70 2.50
CA VAL A 101 8.46 -12.57 1.33
C VAL A 101 8.60 -11.76 0.05
N GLY A 102 9.61 -12.13 -0.74
CA GLY A 102 9.77 -11.72 -2.12
C GLY A 102 8.74 -12.42 -3.02
N ILE A 103 7.89 -11.66 -3.70
CA ILE A 103 6.86 -12.17 -4.63
C ILE A 103 6.38 -11.08 -5.61
N ASP A 104 5.99 -11.50 -6.81
CA ASP A 104 5.18 -10.72 -7.73
C ASP A 104 3.70 -11.17 -7.70
N LEU A 105 2.80 -10.31 -7.21
CA LEU A 105 1.36 -10.61 -7.14
C LEU A 105 0.68 -10.65 -8.51
N ARG A 106 1.38 -10.26 -9.58
CA ARG A 106 0.92 -10.44 -10.96
C ARG A 106 1.07 -11.89 -11.44
N ASP A 107 1.80 -12.73 -10.70
CA ASP A 107 1.96 -14.16 -10.98
C ASP A 107 1.07 -14.99 -10.03
N PRO A 108 -0.08 -15.53 -10.50
CA PRO A 108 -0.97 -16.33 -9.68
C PRO A 108 -0.30 -17.56 -9.06
N ALA A 109 0.70 -18.15 -9.71
CA ALA A 109 1.40 -19.33 -9.18
C ALA A 109 2.18 -18.98 -7.92
N GLN A 110 2.84 -17.81 -7.90
CA GLN A 110 3.52 -17.33 -6.70
C GLN A 110 2.51 -16.99 -5.60
N VAL A 111 1.34 -16.42 -5.92
CA VAL A 111 0.30 -16.10 -4.93
C VAL A 111 -0.23 -17.37 -4.26
N VAL A 112 -0.42 -18.45 -5.03
CA VAL A 112 -0.78 -19.76 -4.48
C VAL A 112 0.33 -20.31 -3.58
N ALA A 113 1.59 -20.26 -4.03
CA ALA A 113 2.73 -20.74 -3.24
C ALA A 113 2.90 -19.96 -1.91
N LEU A 114 2.68 -18.64 -1.94
CA LEU A 114 2.64 -17.81 -0.73
C LEU A 114 1.55 -18.26 0.24
N ALA A 115 0.32 -18.45 -0.25
CA ALA A 115 -0.79 -18.88 0.59
C ALA A 115 -0.51 -20.25 1.24
N ASP A 116 0.01 -21.19 0.46
CA ASP A 116 0.33 -22.54 0.93
C ASP A 116 1.45 -22.50 1.99
N SER A 117 2.49 -21.67 1.78
CA SER A 117 3.55 -21.46 2.76
C SER A 117 3.03 -20.87 4.07
N VAL A 118 2.20 -19.84 4.01
CA VAL A 118 1.64 -19.18 5.21
C VAL A 118 0.75 -20.14 6.00
N ALA A 119 -0.04 -20.96 5.30
CA ALA A 119 -0.89 -21.98 5.91
C ALA A 119 -0.09 -23.13 6.55
N ALA A 120 1.04 -23.53 5.94
CA ALA A 120 1.89 -24.61 6.46
C ALA A 120 2.53 -24.29 7.83
N GLU A 121 2.74 -23.01 8.12
CA GLU A 121 3.24 -22.53 9.41
C GLU A 121 2.18 -22.49 10.52
N GLY A 122 0.92 -22.78 10.19
CA GLY A 122 -0.19 -22.84 11.14
C GLY A 122 -1.34 -21.88 10.84
N PRO A 123 -2.23 -21.65 11.82
CA PRO A 123 -3.40 -20.77 11.64
C PRO A 123 -3.03 -19.30 11.39
N LEU A 124 -3.79 -18.64 10.52
CA LEU A 124 -3.66 -17.22 10.22
C LEU A 124 -4.78 -16.41 10.90
N ASP A 125 -4.47 -15.26 11.49
CA ASP A 125 -5.48 -14.43 12.16
C ASP A 125 -5.90 -13.23 11.34
N ILE A 126 -4.96 -12.63 10.61
CA ILE A 126 -5.13 -11.35 9.94
C ILE A 126 -4.59 -11.47 8.51
N LEU A 127 -5.42 -11.13 7.53
CA LEU A 127 -5.04 -10.96 6.14
C LEU A 127 -5.36 -9.53 5.71
N ILE A 128 -4.34 -8.78 5.31
CA ILE A 128 -4.50 -7.43 4.77
C ILE A 128 -4.04 -7.44 3.31
N ASN A 129 -5.01 -7.35 2.42
CA ASN A 129 -4.79 -7.20 0.99
C ASN A 129 -4.55 -5.71 0.68
N ASN A 130 -3.32 -5.24 0.89
CA ASN A 130 -2.92 -3.84 0.73
C ASN A 130 -2.23 -3.53 -0.59
N ALA A 131 -1.44 -4.47 -1.13
CA ALA A 131 -0.74 -4.26 -2.39
C ALA A 131 -1.72 -3.90 -3.51
N ALA A 132 -1.44 -2.80 -4.20
CA ALA A 132 -2.25 -2.35 -5.33
C ALA A 132 -1.38 -1.62 -6.35
N GLN A 133 -1.74 -1.77 -7.63
CA GLN A 133 -1.26 -0.97 -8.74
C GLN A 133 -2.39 -0.06 -9.21
N THR A 134 -2.14 1.24 -9.18
CA THR A 134 -3.11 2.27 -9.58
C THR A 134 -2.72 2.96 -10.88
N VAL A 135 -1.40 3.13 -11.09
CA VAL A 135 -0.80 3.75 -12.26
C VAL A 135 0.44 2.96 -12.66
N LYS A 136 0.64 2.72 -13.97
CA LYS A 136 1.90 2.21 -14.50
C LYS A 136 2.95 3.32 -14.51
N ARG A 137 4.07 3.07 -13.85
CA ARG A 137 5.20 4.00 -13.82
C ARG A 137 5.99 3.92 -15.12
N SER A 138 6.61 5.04 -15.50
CA SER A 138 7.50 5.11 -16.65
C SER A 138 8.68 4.13 -16.54
N PRO A 139 9.21 3.61 -17.67
CA PRO A 139 10.43 2.81 -17.67
C PRO A 139 11.56 3.51 -16.89
N GLY A 140 12.34 2.74 -16.13
CA GLY A 140 13.44 3.28 -15.32
C GLY A 140 13.03 3.85 -13.95
N SER A 141 11.73 4.03 -13.65
CA SER A 141 11.29 4.54 -12.33
C SER A 141 11.72 3.66 -11.15
N TYR A 142 11.97 2.37 -11.41
CA TYR A 142 12.42 1.38 -10.42
C TYR A 142 13.93 1.12 -10.46
N SER A 143 14.69 1.77 -11.33
CA SER A 143 16.13 1.47 -11.56
C SER A 143 16.94 1.50 -10.27
N ALA A 144 16.94 2.62 -9.56
CA ALA A 144 17.66 2.77 -8.29
C ALA A 144 17.28 1.69 -7.26
N LEU A 145 16.00 1.31 -7.21
CA LEU A 145 15.53 0.28 -6.29
C LEU A 145 15.94 -1.14 -6.74
N ALA A 146 15.96 -1.41 -8.04
CA ALA A 146 16.40 -2.68 -8.59
C ALA A 146 17.91 -2.87 -8.40
N ASP A 147 18.71 -1.82 -8.61
CA ASP A 147 20.15 -1.83 -8.37
C ASP A 147 20.45 -2.05 -6.88
N ALA A 148 19.76 -1.30 -6.00
CA ALA A 148 19.85 -1.46 -4.55
C ALA A 148 19.44 -2.87 -4.06
N GLU A 149 18.45 -3.48 -4.71
CA GLU A 149 18.00 -4.83 -4.37
C GLU A 149 19.04 -5.89 -4.71
N ALA A 150 19.89 -5.66 -5.72
CA ALA A 150 20.98 -6.57 -6.07
C ALA A 150 22.14 -6.52 -5.06
N GLU A 151 22.26 -5.46 -4.26
CA GLU A 151 23.29 -5.35 -3.23
C GLU A 151 23.01 -6.30 -2.04
N PRO A 152 24.01 -7.09 -1.59
CA PRO A 152 23.83 -8.01 -0.48
C PRO A 152 23.52 -7.28 0.82
N LEU A 153 22.67 -7.87 1.66
CA LEU A 153 22.43 -7.35 3.00
C LEU A 153 23.72 -7.39 3.84
N PRO A 154 23.88 -6.47 4.81
CA PRO A 154 24.94 -6.56 5.81
C PRO A 154 24.84 -7.88 6.57
N ALA A 155 25.98 -8.47 6.95
CA ALA A 155 26.03 -9.76 7.66
C ALA A 155 25.19 -9.78 8.95
N ALA A 156 25.09 -8.63 9.63
CA ALA A 156 24.24 -8.43 10.81
C ALA A 156 22.74 -8.69 10.55
N LEU A 157 22.30 -8.70 9.29
CA LEU A 157 20.90 -8.95 8.89
C LEU A 157 20.71 -10.31 8.20
N THR A 158 21.75 -11.15 8.10
CA THR A 158 21.68 -12.48 7.44
C THR A 158 21.98 -13.64 8.38
N ASP A 159 22.80 -13.45 9.42
CA ASP A 159 23.27 -14.54 10.30
C ASP A 159 22.31 -14.84 11.47
N GLY A 160 21.02 -14.99 11.17
CA GLY A 160 19.96 -15.30 12.15
C GLY A 160 19.55 -14.13 13.06
N ALA A 161 20.20 -12.97 12.91
CA ALA A 161 19.86 -11.74 13.62
C ALA A 161 18.86 -10.84 12.85
N GLY A 162 18.65 -11.10 11.55
CA GLY A 162 17.66 -10.41 10.72
C GLY A 162 16.32 -11.14 10.62
N PRO A 163 15.29 -10.50 10.03
CA PRO A 163 14.00 -11.12 9.81
C PRO A 163 14.11 -12.31 8.85
N GLU A 164 13.24 -13.32 9.04
CA GLU A 164 13.16 -14.46 8.12
C GLU A 164 12.81 -13.97 6.71
N ARG A 165 13.43 -14.57 5.69
CA ARG A 165 13.21 -14.20 4.29
C ARG A 165 12.96 -15.42 3.42
N ILE A 166 11.95 -15.31 2.57
CA ILE A 166 11.67 -16.29 1.50
C ILE A 166 11.43 -15.53 0.19
N THR A 167 11.73 -16.15 -0.93
CA THR A 167 11.51 -15.57 -2.26
C THR A 167 10.87 -16.64 -3.14
N PHE A 168 9.71 -16.32 -3.73
CA PHE A 168 9.03 -17.18 -4.67
C PHE A 168 9.36 -16.74 -6.10
N GLY A 169 9.95 -17.64 -6.88
CA GLY A 169 10.30 -17.37 -8.27
C GLY A 169 11.25 -16.17 -8.42
N LYS A 170 11.10 -15.45 -9.53
CA LYS A 170 11.84 -14.22 -9.82
C LYS A 170 10.95 -13.02 -9.48
N THR A 171 11.30 -12.30 -8.43
CA THR A 171 10.44 -11.24 -7.85
C THR A 171 10.61 -9.88 -8.51
N SER A 172 11.74 -9.69 -9.19
CA SER A 172 12.19 -8.43 -9.78
C SER A 172 12.61 -8.55 -11.24
N ASP A 173 12.61 -9.75 -11.84
CA ASP A 173 12.85 -9.85 -13.28
C ASP A 173 11.77 -9.02 -13.97
N ALA A 174 12.23 -7.93 -14.57
CA ALA A 174 11.69 -7.39 -15.80
C ALA A 174 11.00 -8.52 -16.57
N HIS A 175 9.67 -8.64 -16.41
CA HIS A 175 8.85 -9.65 -17.09
C HIS A 175 9.29 -9.67 -18.57
N PRO A 176 9.28 -10.79 -19.32
CA PRO A 176 9.84 -10.86 -20.68
C PRO A 176 9.41 -9.77 -21.68
N ALA A 177 8.34 -9.02 -21.41
CA ALA A 177 7.99 -7.79 -22.15
C ALA A 177 8.98 -6.62 -21.97
N SER A 178 9.63 -6.50 -20.80
CA SER A 178 10.69 -5.53 -20.52
C SER A 178 12.02 -5.89 -21.20
N LEU A 179 12.22 -7.14 -21.60
CA LEU A 179 13.34 -7.57 -22.45
C LEU A 179 13.11 -7.19 -23.93
N ALA A 180 11.86 -7.04 -24.37
CA ALA A 180 11.55 -6.54 -25.70
C ALA A 180 11.82 -5.03 -25.85
N SER A 181 11.80 -4.27 -24.75
CA SER A 181 12.22 -2.86 -24.71
C SER A 181 13.73 -2.63 -24.57
N SER A 182 14.54 -3.69 -24.43
CA SER A 182 16.01 -3.60 -24.43
C SER A 182 16.65 -3.76 -25.82
N LEU A 183 15.87 -3.58 -26.90
CA LEU A 183 16.44 -3.30 -28.22
C LEU A 183 16.84 -1.81 -28.29
N PRO A 184 18.00 -1.47 -28.89
CA PRO A 184 18.62 -0.17 -28.72
C PRO A 184 17.76 0.92 -29.36
N ALA A 185 17.06 1.69 -28.53
CA ALA A 185 16.58 3.01 -28.93
C ALA A 185 17.81 3.89 -29.12
N THR A 186 17.95 4.43 -30.33
CA THR A 186 19.00 5.35 -30.74
C THR A 186 19.29 6.40 -29.67
N ALA A 187 20.57 6.49 -29.30
CA ALA A 187 21.10 7.46 -28.37
C ALA A 187 20.68 8.88 -28.78
N ILE A 188 19.77 9.48 -28.01
CA ILE A 188 19.66 10.93 -27.93
C ILE A 188 20.48 11.33 -26.72
N GLY A 189 21.62 11.95 -26.99
CA GLY A 189 22.60 12.37 -25.99
C GLY A 189 22.00 13.35 -24.99
N GLY A 190 21.90 12.90 -23.74
CA GLY A 190 21.88 13.74 -22.56
C GLY A 190 22.91 13.17 -21.59
N GLN A 191 23.91 13.96 -21.20
CA GLN A 191 24.86 13.57 -20.15
C GLN A 191 24.09 13.33 -18.85
N GLN A 192 23.89 12.07 -18.47
CA GLN A 192 23.44 11.70 -17.12
C GLN A 192 24.66 11.60 -16.21
N VAL A 193 24.93 12.65 -15.45
CA VAL A 193 25.76 12.55 -14.25
C VAL A 193 24.83 12.08 -13.14
N SER A 194 24.59 10.77 -13.05
CA SER A 194 23.89 10.18 -11.90
C SER A 194 24.93 9.75 -10.88
N ALA A 195 24.94 10.40 -9.71
CA ALA A 195 25.63 9.87 -8.54
C ALA A 195 24.99 8.51 -8.21
N THR A 196 25.77 7.44 -8.24
CA THR A 196 25.29 6.08 -7.95
C THR A 196 24.94 6.02 -6.46
N LEU A 197 23.64 5.98 -6.13
CA LEU A 197 23.16 5.82 -4.75
C LEU A 197 23.39 4.38 -4.29
N SER A 198 23.88 4.19 -3.07
CA SER A 198 23.96 2.85 -2.46
C SER A 198 22.59 2.32 -2.05
N ALA A 199 22.47 1.02 -1.76
CA ALA A 199 21.22 0.46 -1.25
C ALA A 199 20.75 1.08 0.07
N ASP A 200 21.70 1.44 0.95
CA ASP A 200 21.38 2.10 2.21
C ASP A 200 20.93 3.56 1.99
N ASP A 201 21.47 4.25 0.98
CA ASP A 201 20.99 5.59 0.60
C ASP A 201 19.56 5.55 0.05
N VAL A 202 19.25 4.58 -0.82
CA VAL A 202 17.89 4.41 -1.39
C VAL A 202 16.88 4.09 -0.29
N ALA A 203 17.22 3.18 0.63
CA ALA A 203 16.38 2.86 1.78
C ALA A 203 16.16 4.11 2.66
N SER A 204 17.24 4.82 3.00
CA SER A 204 17.21 5.98 3.89
C SER A 204 16.44 7.17 3.28
N LEU A 205 16.73 7.55 2.04
CA LEU A 205 16.08 8.67 1.35
C LEU A 205 14.57 8.48 1.24
N ALA A 206 14.13 7.25 0.99
CA ALA A 206 12.72 6.91 0.90
C ALA A 206 11.99 6.91 2.26
N MET A 207 12.72 6.94 3.38
CA MET A 207 12.15 7.10 4.73
C MET A 207 12.04 8.57 5.15
N VAL A 208 12.67 9.51 4.43
CA VAL A 208 12.63 10.94 4.75
C VAL A 208 11.38 11.60 4.14
N ALA A 209 10.58 12.25 4.99
CA ALA A 209 9.43 13.05 4.53
C ALA A 209 9.93 14.24 3.68
N GLY A 210 9.29 14.47 2.53
CA GLY A 210 9.65 15.60 1.63
C GLY A 210 10.90 15.37 0.77
N SER A 211 11.33 14.13 0.57
CA SER A 211 12.48 13.74 -0.26
C SER A 211 12.38 14.09 -1.75
N VAL A 212 11.23 14.58 -2.21
CA VAL A 212 10.94 14.96 -3.60
C VAL A 212 10.61 16.45 -3.65
N THR A 213 11.65 17.30 -3.63
CA THR A 213 11.54 18.75 -3.91
C THR A 213 11.97 19.03 -5.35
N ALA A 214 11.51 20.14 -5.94
CA ALA A 214 11.94 20.54 -7.29
C ALA A 214 13.47 20.58 -7.44
N GLU A 215 14.16 21.15 -6.45
CA GLU A 215 15.63 21.18 -6.37
C GLU A 215 16.26 19.78 -6.33
N ARG A 216 15.68 18.82 -5.60
CA ARG A 216 16.19 17.43 -5.56
C ARG A 216 15.91 16.67 -6.85
N ILE A 217 14.80 16.97 -7.53
CA ILE A 217 14.48 16.40 -8.85
C ILE A 217 15.51 16.89 -9.87
N GLU A 218 15.76 18.20 -9.92
CA GLU A 218 16.74 18.81 -10.84
C GLU A 218 18.15 18.26 -10.64
N ASN A 219 18.52 17.97 -9.38
CA ASN A 219 19.82 17.39 -9.04
C ASN A 219 19.89 15.85 -9.14
N GLY A 220 18.81 15.16 -9.54
CA GLY A 220 18.78 13.70 -9.67
C GLY A 220 18.86 12.92 -8.35
N LEU A 221 18.57 13.58 -7.21
CA LEU A 221 18.65 13.02 -5.85
C LEU A 221 17.28 12.71 -5.24
N ALA A 222 16.20 12.95 -5.98
CA ALA A 222 14.84 12.71 -5.50
C ALA A 222 14.50 11.21 -5.55
N ILE A 223 14.10 10.67 -4.41
CA ILE A 223 13.59 9.31 -4.24
C ILE A 223 12.29 9.42 -3.44
N ASP A 224 11.17 8.90 -3.96
CA ASP A 224 9.88 8.97 -3.29
C ASP A 224 9.79 8.02 -2.08
N ALA A 225 8.69 8.10 -1.32
CA ALA A 225 8.45 7.23 -0.15
C ALA A 225 8.35 5.72 -0.50
N GLY A 226 8.38 5.36 -1.78
CA GLY A 226 8.47 4.01 -2.30
C GLY A 226 9.87 3.61 -2.78
N GLY A 227 10.89 4.46 -2.66
CA GLY A 227 12.21 4.19 -3.25
C GLY A 227 12.27 4.44 -4.76
N LEU A 228 11.27 5.12 -5.34
CA LEU A 228 11.19 5.33 -6.79
C LEU A 228 11.78 6.67 -7.18
N VAL A 229 12.42 6.69 -8.34
CA VAL A 229 12.80 7.95 -9.01
C VAL A 229 11.52 8.66 -9.47
N PRO A 230 11.44 9.99 -9.37
CA PRO A 230 10.29 10.77 -9.84
C PRO A 230 9.90 10.42 -11.27
N ASP A 231 8.64 10.04 -11.44
CA ASP A 231 8.06 9.85 -12.76
C ASP A 231 7.66 11.22 -13.32
N LEU A 232 8.39 11.68 -14.34
CA LEU A 232 8.25 13.01 -14.94
C LEU A 232 7.29 13.03 -16.14
N ALA A 233 6.59 11.94 -16.42
CA ALA A 233 5.74 11.83 -17.60
C ALA A 233 4.61 12.89 -17.64
N GLU A 234 4.37 13.41 -18.85
CA GLU A 234 3.30 14.37 -19.12
C GLU A 234 1.90 13.77 -19.00
N THR A 235 1.79 12.46 -19.24
CA THR A 235 0.56 11.67 -19.11
C THR A 235 0.85 10.38 -18.36
N ASN A 236 -0.19 9.81 -17.74
CA ASN A 236 -0.14 8.49 -17.14
C ASN A 236 -1.55 7.88 -17.10
N SER A 237 -1.63 6.61 -16.73
CA SER A 237 -2.89 5.87 -16.74
C SER A 237 -3.93 6.33 -15.71
N TRP A 238 -3.58 7.27 -14.83
CA TRP A 238 -4.55 7.95 -13.96
C TRP A 238 -5.58 8.75 -14.76
N ILE A 239 -5.16 9.37 -15.86
CA ILE A 239 -6.02 10.22 -16.70
C ILE A 239 -6.45 9.54 -18.01
N HIS A 240 -5.87 8.38 -18.33
CA HIS A 240 -6.18 7.64 -19.56
C HIS A 240 -7.62 7.13 -19.58
N THR A 241 -8.28 7.27 -20.73
CA THR A 241 -9.61 6.71 -21.02
C THR A 241 -9.52 5.27 -21.53
N VAL A 242 -10.67 4.64 -21.82
CA VAL A 242 -10.76 3.22 -22.21
C VAL A 242 -9.89 2.84 -23.42
N GLU A 243 -9.71 3.74 -24.39
CA GLU A 243 -8.89 3.52 -25.59
C GLU A 243 -7.39 3.73 -25.34
N GLN A 244 -7.03 4.36 -24.23
CA GLN A 244 -5.66 4.76 -23.90
C GLN A 244 -4.99 3.85 -22.86
N VAL A 245 -5.76 3.00 -22.17
CA VAL A 245 -5.21 2.04 -21.21
C VAL A 245 -4.55 0.89 -21.96
N ASP A 246 -3.26 0.67 -21.68
CA ASP A 246 -2.48 -0.44 -22.21
C ASP A 246 -3.08 -1.80 -21.78
N PRO A 247 -3.34 -2.75 -22.69
CA PRO A 247 -3.92 -4.04 -22.33
C PRO A 247 -3.10 -4.84 -21.32
N VAL A 248 -1.77 -4.72 -21.36
CA VAL A 248 -0.90 -5.38 -20.38
C VAL A 248 -1.10 -4.75 -19.00
N GLU A 249 -1.08 -3.41 -18.91
CA GLU A 249 -1.38 -2.72 -17.65
C GLU A 249 -2.76 -3.09 -17.08
N LEU A 250 -3.79 -3.17 -17.94
CA LEU A 250 -5.12 -3.63 -17.52
C LEU A 250 -5.04 -4.99 -16.82
N LEU A 251 -4.35 -5.96 -17.43
CA LEU A 251 -4.19 -7.30 -16.86
C LEU A 251 -3.42 -7.26 -15.54
N GLU A 252 -2.30 -6.53 -15.48
CA GLU A 252 -1.50 -6.39 -14.26
C GLU A 252 -2.31 -5.80 -13.10
N VAL A 253 -3.09 -4.75 -13.37
CA VAL A 253 -3.96 -4.11 -12.38
C VAL A 253 -5.03 -5.06 -11.87
N GLN A 254 -5.67 -5.84 -12.74
CA GLN A 254 -6.64 -6.86 -12.29
C GLN A 254 -5.96 -7.96 -11.47
N LEU A 255 -4.81 -8.46 -11.93
CA LEU A 255 -4.07 -9.53 -11.26
C LEU A 255 -3.66 -9.11 -9.84
N CYS A 256 -3.05 -7.95 -9.70
CA CYS A 256 -2.59 -7.45 -8.41
C CYS A 256 -3.74 -7.02 -7.49
N ASN A 257 -4.76 -6.33 -8.00
CA ASN A 257 -5.72 -5.62 -7.14
C ASN A 257 -6.97 -6.43 -6.79
N SER A 258 -7.35 -7.44 -7.58
CA SER A 258 -8.59 -8.21 -7.36
C SER A 258 -8.37 -9.71 -7.40
N VAL A 259 -7.58 -10.23 -8.35
CA VAL A 259 -7.33 -11.68 -8.49
C VAL A 259 -6.44 -12.20 -7.36
N ALA A 260 -5.31 -11.54 -7.05
CA ALA A 260 -4.44 -11.97 -5.96
C ALA A 260 -5.17 -11.95 -4.59
N PRO A 261 -5.91 -10.89 -4.22
CA PRO A 261 -6.78 -10.92 -3.04
C PRO A 261 -7.78 -12.08 -3.02
N PHE A 262 -8.43 -12.38 -4.16
CA PHE A 262 -9.35 -13.51 -4.26
C PHE A 262 -8.66 -14.85 -3.97
N ILE A 263 -7.50 -15.08 -4.60
CA ILE A 263 -6.71 -16.32 -4.39
C ILE A 263 -6.30 -16.45 -2.92
N LEU A 264 -5.77 -15.37 -2.32
CA LEU A 264 -5.35 -15.36 -0.92
C LEU A 264 -6.52 -15.68 0.02
N VAL A 265 -7.66 -15.00 -0.15
CA VAL A 265 -8.87 -15.26 0.65
C VAL A 265 -9.32 -16.71 0.49
N SER A 266 -9.40 -17.22 -0.73
CA SER A 266 -9.84 -18.58 -1.02
C SER A 266 -8.93 -19.64 -0.40
N ARG A 267 -7.61 -19.50 -0.58
CA ARG A 267 -6.61 -20.49 -0.13
C ARG A 267 -6.37 -20.43 1.38
N LEU A 268 -6.42 -19.25 1.99
CA LEU A 268 -6.14 -19.07 3.42
C LEU A 268 -7.37 -19.24 4.31
N ARG A 269 -8.59 -19.35 3.76
CA ARG A 269 -9.82 -19.51 4.55
C ARG A 269 -9.68 -20.63 5.59
N ALA A 270 -9.31 -21.84 5.16
CA ALA A 270 -9.18 -22.98 6.07
C ALA A 270 -8.13 -22.75 7.18
N SER A 271 -7.01 -22.10 6.87
CA SER A 271 -6.00 -21.70 7.86
C SER A 271 -6.56 -20.69 8.87
N MET A 272 -7.39 -19.73 8.41
CA MET A 272 -8.03 -18.77 9.30
C MET A 272 -9.14 -19.39 10.16
N GLU A 273 -9.87 -20.38 9.64
CA GLU A 273 -10.88 -21.12 10.40
C GLU A 273 -10.26 -21.97 11.52
N ALA A 274 -9.03 -22.45 11.32
CA ALA A 274 -8.28 -23.19 12.33
C ALA A 274 -7.80 -22.31 13.52
N SER A 275 -7.82 -20.97 13.37
CA SER A 275 -7.38 -20.08 14.45
C SER A 275 -8.38 -20.09 15.62
N GLN A 276 -7.83 -20.16 16.83
CA GLN A 276 -8.56 -20.09 18.09
C GLN A 276 -8.92 -18.66 18.50
N ALA A 277 -8.52 -17.65 17.73
CA ALA A 277 -8.88 -16.29 18.01
C ALA A 277 -10.39 -16.07 17.93
N ARG A 278 -10.91 -15.24 18.85
CA ARG A 278 -12.33 -14.83 18.86
C ARG A 278 -12.79 -14.26 17.53
N ARG A 279 -11.96 -13.41 16.92
CA ARG A 279 -12.17 -12.83 15.60
C ARG A 279 -10.90 -12.91 14.77
N LYS A 280 -11.09 -13.13 13.48
CA LYS A 280 -10.06 -13.08 12.44
C LYS A 280 -10.45 -12.00 11.44
N TYR A 281 -9.48 -11.46 10.70
CA TYR A 281 -9.70 -10.24 9.93
C TYR A 281 -9.23 -10.42 8.50
N VAL A 282 -10.10 -10.12 7.54
CA VAL A 282 -9.70 -9.87 6.16
C VAL A 282 -9.97 -8.39 5.87
N VAL A 283 -8.91 -7.63 5.63
CA VAL A 283 -9.03 -6.21 5.26
C VAL A 283 -8.57 -6.04 3.82
N ASN A 284 -9.51 -5.72 2.95
CA ASN A 284 -9.25 -5.39 1.56
C ASN A 284 -9.06 -3.88 1.41
N VAL A 285 -7.84 -3.44 1.10
CA VAL A 285 -7.56 -2.02 0.89
C VAL A 285 -8.12 -1.60 -0.47
N SER A 286 -9.25 -0.92 -0.40
CA SER A 286 -10.00 -0.42 -1.56
C SER A 286 -9.90 1.10 -1.63
N ALA A 287 -10.76 1.71 -2.43
CA ALA A 287 -10.83 3.16 -2.58
C ALA A 287 -12.18 3.58 -3.16
N MET A 288 -12.44 4.89 -3.18
CA MET A 288 -13.62 5.49 -3.83
C MET A 288 -13.76 5.13 -5.31
N GLU A 289 -12.68 4.77 -5.99
CA GLU A 289 -12.64 4.25 -7.37
C GLU A 289 -13.48 2.98 -7.53
N GLY A 290 -13.64 2.18 -6.47
CA GLY A 290 -14.50 1.00 -6.47
C GLY A 290 -15.98 1.30 -6.26
N GLN A 291 -16.35 2.56 -5.94
CA GLN A 291 -17.73 2.94 -5.66
C GLN A 291 -18.57 3.07 -6.93
N PHE A 292 -19.78 2.48 -6.93
CA PHE A 292 -20.71 2.58 -8.07
C PHE A 292 -21.56 3.86 -7.98
N GLY A 293 -22.17 4.11 -6.82
CA GLY A 293 -23.16 5.18 -6.62
C GLY A 293 -22.61 6.58 -6.37
N ARG A 294 -21.43 6.92 -6.93
CA ARG A 294 -20.78 8.21 -6.66
C ARG A 294 -21.32 9.33 -7.54
N ALA A 295 -21.59 10.50 -6.96
CA ALA A 295 -22.13 11.66 -7.68
C ALA A 295 -21.26 12.12 -8.87
N TYR A 296 -19.94 11.96 -8.77
CA TYR A 296 -19.01 12.19 -9.88
C TYR A 296 -18.04 11.01 -10.01
N LYS A 297 -17.96 10.46 -11.22
CA LYS A 297 -16.98 9.45 -11.64
C LYS A 297 -16.54 9.81 -13.06
N GLY A 298 -15.30 10.24 -13.21
CA GLY A 298 -14.73 10.62 -14.51
C GLY A 298 -14.36 9.40 -15.37
N PRO A 299 -14.01 9.62 -16.65
CA PRO A 299 -13.65 8.53 -17.57
C PRO A 299 -12.21 8.00 -17.41
N GLY A 300 -11.38 8.65 -16.57
CA GLY A 300 -9.99 8.25 -16.33
C GLY A 300 -9.86 6.95 -15.54
N HIS A 301 -8.71 6.28 -15.69
CA HIS A 301 -8.32 5.07 -14.94
C HIS A 301 -9.41 3.98 -14.85
N PRO A 302 -10.11 3.63 -15.95
CA PRO A 302 -11.22 2.68 -15.90
C PRO A 302 -10.79 1.29 -15.40
N HIS A 303 -9.57 0.85 -15.70
CA HIS A 303 -9.01 -0.43 -15.24
C HIS A 303 -8.87 -0.50 -13.71
N THR A 304 -8.42 0.58 -13.07
CA THR A 304 -8.36 0.70 -11.61
C THR A 304 -9.76 0.72 -11.00
N ASN A 305 -10.68 1.50 -11.59
CA ASN A 305 -12.08 1.53 -11.16
C ASN A 305 -12.70 0.12 -11.17
N MET A 306 -12.52 -0.62 -12.27
CA MET A 306 -12.98 -2.01 -12.40
C MET A 306 -12.39 -2.92 -11.33
N ALA A 307 -11.07 -2.84 -11.09
CA ALA A 307 -10.41 -3.73 -10.13
C ALA A 307 -10.87 -3.45 -8.68
N LYS A 308 -11.00 -2.18 -8.30
CA LYS A 308 -11.49 -1.80 -6.97
C LYS A 308 -12.97 -2.15 -6.78
N ALA A 309 -13.78 -2.02 -7.83
CA ALA A 309 -15.17 -2.47 -7.81
C ALA A 309 -15.28 -3.99 -7.64
N ALA A 310 -14.43 -4.77 -8.32
CA ALA A 310 -14.36 -6.23 -8.15
C ALA A 310 -13.95 -6.61 -6.72
N LEU A 311 -12.95 -5.94 -6.13
CA LEU A 311 -12.52 -6.17 -4.75
C LEU A 311 -13.62 -5.80 -3.72
N ASN A 312 -14.35 -4.71 -3.97
CA ASN A 312 -15.53 -4.34 -3.18
C ASN A 312 -16.61 -5.41 -3.29
N MET A 313 -16.88 -5.92 -4.50
CA MET A 313 -17.88 -6.95 -4.70
C MET A 313 -17.52 -8.25 -3.99
N LEU A 314 -16.25 -8.69 -4.07
CA LEU A 314 -15.74 -9.84 -3.31
C LEU A 314 -16.06 -9.69 -1.81
N THR A 315 -15.73 -8.53 -1.24
CA THR A 315 -16.02 -8.23 0.17
C THR A 315 -17.53 -8.31 0.45
N ARG A 316 -18.34 -7.65 -0.38
CA ARG A 316 -19.80 -7.56 -0.21
C ARG A 316 -20.47 -8.93 -0.23
N THR A 317 -20.06 -9.82 -1.13
CA THR A 317 -20.75 -11.10 -1.33
C THR A 317 -20.22 -12.21 -0.43
N SER A 318 -18.93 -12.21 -0.12
CA SER A 318 -18.31 -13.29 0.67
C SER A 318 -18.31 -13.02 2.18
N ALA A 319 -18.42 -11.77 2.64
CA ALA A 319 -18.31 -11.50 4.08
C ALA A 319 -19.36 -12.22 4.95
N LYS A 320 -20.57 -12.46 4.42
CA LYS A 320 -21.66 -13.10 5.17
C LYS A 320 -21.37 -14.57 5.49
N GLU A 321 -20.79 -15.31 4.56
CA GLU A 321 -20.37 -16.70 4.85
C GLU A 321 -19.10 -16.74 5.72
N MET A 322 -18.20 -15.76 5.58
CA MET A 322 -16.93 -15.72 6.30
C MET A 322 -17.13 -15.46 7.80
N VAL A 323 -18.13 -14.65 8.17
CA VAL A 323 -18.42 -14.34 9.58
C VAL A 323 -18.97 -15.54 10.36
N GLU A 324 -19.54 -16.55 9.70
CA GLU A 324 -20.00 -17.80 10.35
C GLU A 324 -18.83 -18.54 11.02
N SER A 325 -17.64 -18.43 10.44
CA SER A 325 -16.39 -18.93 11.01
C SER A 325 -15.63 -17.86 11.84
N GLY A 326 -16.26 -16.74 12.17
CA GLY A 326 -15.67 -15.64 12.93
C GLY A 326 -14.65 -14.78 12.17
N ILE A 327 -14.67 -14.80 10.83
CA ILE A 327 -13.79 -14.00 9.98
C ILE A 327 -14.52 -12.73 9.52
N LEU A 328 -14.06 -11.57 9.99
CA LEU A 328 -14.58 -10.26 9.66
C LEU A 328 -13.91 -9.73 8.39
N MET A 329 -14.64 -9.75 7.27
CA MET A 329 -14.14 -9.26 5.98
C MET A 329 -14.67 -7.86 5.69
N THR A 330 -13.77 -6.90 5.48
CA THR A 330 -14.07 -5.49 5.20
C THR A 330 -13.33 -4.96 3.98
N ALA A 331 -13.89 -3.95 3.33
CA ALA A 331 -13.22 -3.16 2.31
C ALA A 331 -12.99 -1.75 2.88
N VAL A 332 -11.80 -1.18 2.71
CA VAL A 332 -11.44 0.08 3.37
C VAL A 332 -10.88 1.09 2.39
N ASP A 333 -11.46 2.28 2.36
CA ASP A 333 -10.90 3.47 1.70
C ASP A 333 -9.81 4.10 2.59
N THR A 334 -8.65 4.37 2.00
CA THR A 334 -7.51 4.98 2.71
C THR A 334 -7.62 6.50 2.86
N GLY A 335 -8.64 7.12 2.25
CA GLY A 335 -8.73 8.56 2.11
C GLY A 335 -7.73 9.10 1.08
N TRP A 336 -7.79 10.41 0.87
CA TRP A 336 -6.94 11.08 -0.11
C TRP A 336 -5.60 11.41 0.51
N ILE A 337 -4.62 10.55 0.28
CA ILE A 337 -3.28 10.65 0.85
C ILE A 337 -2.18 10.91 -0.19
N THR A 338 -2.43 10.61 -1.46
CA THR A 338 -1.47 10.79 -2.56
C THR A 338 -2.12 11.43 -3.77
N ASP A 339 -1.31 12.09 -4.59
CA ASP A 339 -1.71 12.63 -5.89
C ASP A 339 -1.09 11.77 -7.01
N GLU A 340 -1.95 11.04 -7.73
CA GLU A 340 -1.55 10.16 -8.84
C GLU A 340 -1.59 10.85 -10.22
N ARG A 341 -1.96 12.14 -10.27
CA ARG A 341 -1.96 12.91 -11.52
C ARG A 341 -0.55 12.96 -12.15
N PRO A 342 -0.47 13.15 -13.48
CA PRO A 342 0.81 13.32 -14.17
C PRO A 342 1.64 14.47 -13.60
N HIS A 343 2.96 14.39 -13.80
CA HIS A 343 3.93 15.25 -13.12
C HIS A 343 3.65 16.76 -13.31
N PRO A 344 3.41 17.28 -14.54
CA PRO A 344 3.20 18.72 -14.73
C PRO A 344 1.97 19.24 -13.97
N THR A 345 0.89 18.46 -13.96
CA THR A 345 -0.34 18.83 -13.24
C THR A 345 -0.14 18.82 -11.73
N LYS A 346 0.61 17.82 -11.23
CA LYS A 346 0.93 17.68 -9.82
C LYS A 346 1.78 18.85 -9.30
N MET A 347 2.80 19.25 -10.04
CA MET A 347 3.67 20.38 -9.70
C MET A 347 2.89 21.70 -9.70
N ARG A 348 2.14 21.98 -10.77
CA ARG A 348 1.30 23.20 -10.84
C ARG A 348 0.36 23.33 -9.63
N LEU A 349 -0.30 22.23 -9.23
CA LEU A 349 -1.22 22.26 -8.10
C LEU A 349 -0.48 22.43 -6.76
N ALA A 350 0.69 21.81 -6.61
CA ALA A 350 1.52 22.04 -5.43
C ALA A 350 1.95 23.50 -5.31
N ASP A 351 2.32 24.16 -6.42
CA ASP A 351 2.64 25.60 -6.47
C ASP A 351 1.43 26.48 -6.12
N GLU A 352 0.23 26.03 -6.46
CA GLU A 352 -1.04 26.65 -6.04
C GLU A 352 -1.38 26.37 -4.55
N GLY A 353 -0.51 25.68 -3.81
CA GLY A 353 -0.66 25.36 -2.39
C GLY A 353 -1.53 24.13 -2.11
N PHE A 354 -1.76 23.26 -3.10
CA PHE A 354 -2.49 22.02 -2.90
C PHE A 354 -1.61 20.96 -2.22
N HIS A 355 -2.13 20.39 -1.13
CA HIS A 355 -1.60 19.19 -0.50
C HIS A 355 -2.74 18.20 -0.23
N ALA A 356 -2.41 16.91 -0.18
CA ALA A 356 -3.37 15.90 0.22
C ALA A 356 -3.88 16.19 1.65
N PRO A 357 -5.18 16.01 1.93
CA PRO A 357 -5.79 16.32 3.23
C PRO A 357 -5.33 15.38 4.36
N LEU A 358 -4.74 14.24 4.01
CA LEU A 358 -4.34 13.16 4.91
C LEU A 358 -2.94 12.66 4.51
N ASP A 359 -2.26 11.98 5.43
CA ASP A 359 -0.93 11.38 5.16
C ASP A 359 -0.94 9.84 5.20
N LEU A 360 0.25 9.23 5.03
CA LEU A 360 0.42 7.77 5.05
C LEU A 360 0.02 7.14 6.39
N VAL A 361 0.20 7.86 7.50
CA VAL A 361 -0.15 7.36 8.85
C VAL A 361 -1.67 7.34 9.00
N ASP A 362 -2.36 8.34 8.47
CA ASP A 362 -3.82 8.43 8.42
C ASP A 362 -4.43 7.36 7.51
N GLY A 363 -3.78 7.06 6.38
CA GLY A 363 -4.17 5.96 5.50
C GLY A 363 -4.01 4.61 6.19
N ALA A 364 -2.89 4.38 6.89
CA ALA A 364 -2.65 3.15 7.63
C ALA A 364 -3.62 3.00 8.81
N ALA A 365 -3.96 4.09 9.50
CA ALA A 365 -4.94 4.09 10.59
C ALA A 365 -6.32 3.62 10.11
N ARG A 366 -6.76 4.04 8.91
CA ARG A 366 -8.03 3.59 8.32
C ARG A 366 -8.04 2.09 8.05
N VAL A 367 -6.98 1.57 7.42
CA VAL A 367 -6.85 0.13 7.13
C VAL A 367 -6.78 -0.70 8.41
N TYR A 368 -6.14 -0.17 9.45
CA TYR A 368 -5.98 -0.86 10.72
C TYR A 368 -7.23 -0.82 11.61
N ASP A 369 -8.09 0.20 11.46
CA ASP A 369 -9.23 0.43 12.35
C ASP A 369 -10.19 -0.76 12.48
N PRO A 370 -10.57 -1.51 11.42
CA PRO A 370 -11.47 -2.65 11.57
C PRO A 370 -10.93 -3.74 12.51
N ILE A 371 -9.61 -3.89 12.59
CA ILE A 371 -8.94 -4.82 13.52
C ILE A 371 -9.12 -4.30 14.95
N VAL A 372 -8.78 -3.03 15.18
CA VAL A 372 -8.95 -2.38 16.50
C VAL A 372 -10.40 -2.41 16.96
N GLN A 373 -11.36 -2.05 16.10
CA GLN A 373 -12.78 -2.10 16.40
C GLN A 373 -13.22 -3.51 16.75
N GLY A 374 -12.79 -4.51 15.96
CA GLY A 374 -13.09 -5.90 16.22
C GLY A 374 -12.58 -6.33 17.58
N GLU A 375 -11.33 -6.03 17.95
CA GLU A 375 -10.76 -6.38 19.25
C GLU A 375 -11.47 -5.67 20.42
N LEU A 376 -12.04 -4.49 20.19
CA LEU A 376 -12.92 -3.79 21.14
C LEU A 376 -14.36 -4.34 21.18
N GLY A 377 -14.65 -5.41 20.44
CA GLY A 377 -15.97 -6.08 20.42
C GLY A 377 -16.95 -5.54 19.38
N ILE A 378 -16.50 -4.68 18.46
CA ILE A 378 -17.34 -4.13 17.38
C ILE A 378 -17.05 -4.90 16.08
N ASP A 379 -17.97 -5.78 15.72
CA ASP A 379 -17.83 -6.61 14.52
C ASP A 379 -18.22 -5.84 13.25
N LEU A 380 -17.22 -5.32 12.53
CA LEU A 380 -17.38 -4.74 11.21
C LEU A 380 -17.11 -5.80 10.14
N TYR A 381 -18.11 -6.12 9.31
CA TYR A 381 -17.96 -7.04 8.17
C TYR A 381 -18.94 -6.67 7.06
N GLY A 382 -18.67 -7.12 5.84
CA GLY A 382 -19.55 -6.91 4.68
C GLY A 382 -19.84 -5.44 4.43
N SER A 383 -18.87 -4.57 4.71
CA SER A 383 -18.99 -3.11 4.63
C SER A 383 -17.81 -2.53 3.86
N PHE A 384 -18.10 -1.51 3.05
CA PHE A 384 -17.09 -0.58 2.55
C PHE A 384 -16.95 0.55 3.56
N LEU A 385 -15.78 0.69 4.16
CA LEU A 385 -15.50 1.65 5.22
C LEU A 385 -14.80 2.86 4.61
N LYS A 386 -15.41 4.02 4.80
CA LYS A 386 -14.86 5.31 4.43
C LYS A 386 -14.88 6.22 5.65
N ASP A 387 -13.76 6.87 5.96
CA ASP A 387 -13.63 7.74 7.13
C ASP A 387 -14.09 7.06 8.44
N TYR A 388 -13.68 5.80 8.62
CA TYR A 388 -13.98 4.96 9.79
C TYR A 388 -15.46 4.56 9.96
N GLN A 389 -16.30 4.72 8.92
CA GLN A 389 -17.73 4.36 8.97
C GLN A 389 -18.16 3.59 7.72
N PRO A 390 -19.21 2.74 7.82
CA PRO A 390 -19.85 2.16 6.64
C PRO A 390 -20.31 3.22 5.65
N SER A 391 -20.01 2.99 4.37
CA SER A 391 -20.29 3.87 3.25
C SER A 391 -20.95 3.08 2.12
N PRO A 392 -21.73 3.74 1.22
CA PRO A 392 -22.31 3.07 0.06
C PRO A 392 -21.25 2.39 -0.82
N TRP A 393 -21.63 1.26 -1.42
CA TRP A 393 -20.79 0.41 -2.28
C TRP A 393 -20.43 1.01 -3.64
#